data_AF-A0A2E8B4D4-F1
#
_entry.id   AF-A0A2E8B4D4-F1
#
_cell.length_a   1.000
_cell.length_b   1.000
_cell.length_c   1.000
_cell.angle_alpha   90.00
_cell.angle_beta   90.00
_cell.angle_gamma   90.00
#
_symmetry.space_group_name_H-M   'P 1'
#
loop_
_entity.id
_entity.type
_entity.pdbx_description
1 polymer ?
#
loop_
_entity_poly.entity_id
_entity_poly.type
_entity_poly.pdbx_seq_one_letter_code
_entity_poly.pdbx_strand_id
1 'polypeptide(L)'
;QVRVDNLVTDDRLELKLNGQSLRGEIMRRTSHRYEYQWLDFELAGIRPHQGRNVLEVSLESRPPGLHGSISVVQLEILVEYALPHSGYTRPEML
;
A
#
# COMPACT_ATOMS: atom_id res chain seq x y z
N GLN A 1 1.55 3.15 0.43
CA GLN A 1 1.66 3.68 -0.95
C GLN A 1 2.69 2.86 -1.70
N VAL A 2 2.37 2.45 -2.93
CA VAL A 2 3.28 1.67 -3.79
C VAL A 2 3.39 2.35 -5.14
N ARG A 3 4.60 2.75 -5.54
CA ARG A 3 4.87 3.23 -6.89
C ARG A 3 5.30 2.08 -7.78
N VAL A 4 4.61 1.91 -8.88
CA VAL A 4 4.90 0.87 -9.86
C VAL A 4 5.08 1.49 -11.24
N ASP A 5 6.24 1.26 -11.83
CA ASP A 5 6.58 1.64 -13.19
C ASP A 5 6.14 0.54 -14.17
N ASN A 6 5.75 0.93 -15.39
CA ASN A 6 5.22 0.05 -16.43
C ASN A 6 3.96 -0.76 -16.03
N LEU A 7 3.18 -0.28 -15.06
CA LEU A 7 1.88 -0.86 -14.73
C LEU A 7 0.82 -0.31 -15.68
N VAL A 8 -0.08 -1.16 -16.18
CA VAL A 8 -1.28 -0.74 -16.93
C VAL A 8 -2.56 -1.10 -16.19
N THR A 9 -3.67 -0.50 -16.60
CA THR A 9 -4.95 -0.66 -15.89
C THR A 9 -5.40 -2.12 -15.82
N ASP A 10 -5.21 -2.85 -16.91
CA ASP A 10 -5.65 -4.23 -17.09
C ASP A 10 -4.63 -5.27 -16.58
N ASP A 11 -3.50 -4.85 -16.00
CA ASP A 11 -2.62 -5.77 -15.29
C ASP A 11 -3.33 -6.28 -14.02
N ARG A 12 -3.29 -7.60 -13.80
CA ARG A 12 -3.80 -8.21 -12.56
C ARG A 12 -2.66 -8.27 -11.54
N LEU A 13 -2.64 -7.29 -10.64
CA LEU A 13 -1.68 -7.24 -9.53
C LEU A 13 -2.35 -7.74 -8.24
N GLU A 14 -1.71 -8.66 -7.53
CA GLU A 14 -2.09 -9.04 -6.17
C GLU A 14 -1.10 -8.46 -5.17
N LEU A 15 -1.62 -7.82 -4.12
CA LEU A 15 -0.84 -7.37 -2.98
C LEU A 15 -1.35 -8.03 -1.71
N LYS A 16 -0.45 -8.56 -0.90
CA LYS A 16 -0.76 -9.11 0.42
C LYS A 16 0.11 -8.47 1.48
N LEU A 17 -0.49 -8.05 2.59
CA LEU A 17 0.23 -7.62 3.78
C LEU A 17 0.15 -8.73 4.82
N ASN A 18 1.31 -9.25 5.24
CA ASN A 18 1.42 -10.33 6.22
C ASN A 18 0.56 -11.56 5.83
N GLY A 19 0.59 -11.93 4.54
CA GLY A 19 -0.19 -13.03 3.97
C GLY A 19 -1.67 -12.74 3.72
N GLN A 20 -2.19 -11.58 4.11
CA GLN A 20 -3.59 -11.20 3.89
C GLN A 20 -3.75 -10.30 2.67
N SER A 21 -4.69 -10.65 1.78
CA SER A 21 -4.93 -9.91 0.53
C SER A 21 -5.52 -8.53 0.79
N LEU A 22 -4.91 -7.49 0.21
CA LEU A 22 -5.38 -6.11 0.32
C LEU A 22 -6.60 -5.79 -0.56
N ARG A 23 -7.17 -6.77 -1.27
CA ARG A 23 -8.33 -6.57 -2.17
C ARG A 23 -9.56 -6.00 -1.47
N GLY A 24 -9.70 -6.19 -0.16
CA GLY A 24 -10.80 -5.65 0.64
C GLY A 24 -10.57 -4.22 1.15
N GLU A 25 -9.35 -3.69 1.06
CA GLU A 25 -9.04 -2.33 1.47
C GLU A 25 -9.43 -1.32 0.39
N ILE A 26 -9.69 -0.08 0.79
CA ILE A 26 -9.93 1.00 -0.16
C ILE A 26 -8.61 1.30 -0.87
N MET A 27 -8.62 1.24 -2.20
CA MET A 27 -7.47 1.52 -3.04
C MET A 27 -7.75 2.71 -3.96
N ARG A 28 -6.82 3.67 -3.96
CA ARG A 28 -6.76 4.78 -4.91
C ARG A 28 -5.59 4.56 -5.86
N ARG A 29 -5.88 4.62 -7.15
CA ARG A 29 -4.87 4.54 -8.22
C ARG A 29 -4.69 5.92 -8.85
N THR A 30 -3.45 6.43 -8.83
CA THR A 30 -3.11 7.72 -9.44
C THR A 30 -2.07 7.52 -10.54
N SER A 31 -2.47 7.74 -11.78
CA SER A 31 -1.58 7.59 -12.95
C SER A 31 -0.81 8.88 -13.22
N HIS A 32 0.51 8.77 -13.33
CA HIS A 32 1.39 9.86 -13.73
C HIS A 32 1.81 9.65 -15.17
N ARG A 33 0.95 10.11 -16.09
CA ARG A 33 1.07 9.88 -17.53
C ARG A 33 1.25 8.38 -17.81
N TYR A 34 2.25 8.05 -18.63
CA TYR A 34 2.63 6.69 -19.01
C TYR A 34 3.90 6.22 -18.28
N GLU A 35 4.38 6.97 -17.29
CA GLU A 35 5.65 6.67 -16.61
C GLU A 35 5.42 5.68 -15.47
N TYR A 36 4.51 6.01 -14.56
CA TYR A 36 4.26 5.21 -13.37
C TYR A 36 2.86 5.42 -12.79
N GLN A 37 2.49 4.53 -11.89
CA GLN A 37 1.27 4.61 -11.12
C GLN A 37 1.55 4.52 -9.63
N TRP A 38 0.82 5.31 -8.85
CA TRP A 38 0.72 5.14 -7.40
C TRP A 38 -0.50 4.30 -7.05
N LEU A 39 -0.30 3.31 -6.19
CA LEU A 39 -1.33 2.50 -5.57
C LEU A 39 -1.36 2.83 -4.07
N ASP A 40 -2.37 3.55 -3.65
CA ASP A 40 -2.55 3.99 -2.27
C ASP A 40 -3.65 3.17 -1.63
N PHE A 41 -3.30 2.42 -0.59
CA PHE A 41 -4.23 1.60 0.17
C PHE A 41 -4.48 2.26 1.52
N GLU A 42 -5.74 2.47 1.85
CA GLU A 42 -6.16 2.82 3.20
C GLU A 42 -6.27 1.53 4.01
N LEU A 43 -5.36 1.32 4.97
CA LEU A 43 -5.25 0.09 5.75
C LEU A 43 -6.17 0.13 6.99
N ALA A 44 -7.48 -0.04 6.78
CA ALA A 44 -8.48 0.01 7.83
C ALA A 44 -8.67 -1.37 8.48
N GLY A 45 -8.81 -2.43 7.66
CA GLY A 45 -9.07 -3.81 8.10
C GLY A 45 -7.81 -4.63 8.34
N ILE A 46 -6.84 -4.52 7.44
CA ILE A 46 -5.56 -5.24 7.47
C ILE A 46 -4.47 -4.27 7.88
N ARG A 47 -4.02 -4.39 9.13
CA ARG A 47 -3.06 -3.44 9.73
C ARG A 47 -1.67 -4.04 9.88
N PRO A 48 -0.62 -3.20 9.76
CA PRO A 48 0.72 -3.58 10.18
C PRO A 48 0.75 -3.89 11.67
N HIS A 49 1.63 -4.79 12.08
CA HIS A 49 1.86 -5.09 13.48
C HIS A 49 3.25 -4.60 13.92
N GLN A 50 3.48 -4.55 15.23
CA GLN A 50 4.80 -4.28 15.77
C GLN A 50 5.82 -5.30 15.24
N GLY A 51 7.00 -4.83 14.82
CA GLY A 51 8.06 -5.67 14.27
C GLY A 51 8.00 -5.79 12.73
N ARG A 52 8.45 -6.95 12.22
CA ARG A 52 8.60 -7.18 10.79
C ARG A 52 7.24 -7.36 10.11
N ASN A 53 6.95 -6.52 9.13
CA ASN A 53 5.83 -6.70 8.23
C ASN A 53 6.33 -7.10 6.84
N VAL A 54 5.57 -7.89 6.11
CA VAL A 54 5.91 -8.34 4.76
C VAL A 54 4.81 -7.93 3.81
N LEU A 55 5.16 -7.10 2.81
CA LEU A 55 4.31 -6.84 1.66
C LEU A 55 4.75 -7.75 0.52
N GLU A 56 3.85 -8.64 0.11
CA GLU A 56 4.02 -9.49 -1.06
C GLU A 56 3.34 -8.82 -2.25
N VAL A 57 4.03 -8.78 -3.39
CA VAL A 57 3.51 -8.19 -4.63
C VAL A 57 3.68 -9.22 -5.75
N SER A 58 2.58 -9.56 -6.41
CA SER A 58 2.56 -10.58 -7.46
C SER A 58 1.85 -10.04 -8.70
N LEU A 59 2.56 -10.07 -9.84
CA LEU A 59 1.95 -9.80 -11.15
C LEU A 59 1.39 -11.12 -11.69
N GLU A 60 0.08 -11.27 -11.58
CA GLU A 60 -0.61 -12.50 -11.90
C GLU A 60 -0.83 -12.69 -13.40
N SER A 61 -1.18 -11.61 -14.10
CA SER A 61 -1.39 -11.62 -15.53
C SER A 61 -1.27 -10.21 -16.11
N ARG A 62 -0.91 -10.15 -17.39
CA ARG A 62 -0.91 -8.92 -18.20
C ARG A 62 -1.86 -9.05 -19.38
N PRO A 63 -2.33 -7.94 -19.96
CA PRO A 63 -3.09 -7.96 -21.21
C PRO A 63 -2.32 -8.66 -22.35
N PRO A 64 -3.01 -9.36 -23.26
CA PRO A 64 -2.39 -9.96 -24.43
C PRO A 64 -1.60 -8.93 -25.25
N GLY A 65 -0.40 -9.31 -25.71
CA GLY A 65 0.48 -8.45 -26.52
C GLY A 65 1.30 -7.43 -25.71
N LEU A 66 1.03 -7.27 -24.40
CA LEU A 66 1.89 -6.48 -23.52
C LEU A 66 2.98 -7.36 -22.91
N HIS A 67 4.21 -7.18 -23.39
CA HIS A 67 5.37 -7.92 -22.94
C HIS A 67 6.24 -7.10 -21.98
N GLY A 68 7.02 -7.79 -21.14
CA GLY A 68 7.95 -7.16 -20.18
C GLY A 68 7.46 -7.22 -18.73
N SER A 69 8.34 -6.85 -17.81
CA SER A 69 8.07 -6.82 -16.37
C SER A 69 7.49 -5.47 -15.91
N ILE A 70 6.98 -5.45 -14.68
CA ILE A 70 6.74 -4.22 -13.92
C ILE A 70 7.89 -4.03 -12.93
N SER A 71 8.07 -2.80 -12.44
CA SER A 71 9.06 -2.51 -11.40
C SER A 71 8.38 -1.79 -10.25
N VAL A 72 8.49 -2.33 -9.03
CA VAL A 72 8.14 -1.59 -7.81
C VAL A 72 9.32 -0.70 -7.48
N VAL A 73 9.13 0.61 -7.63
CA VAL A 73 10.22 1.60 -7.50
C VAL A 73 10.25 2.21 -6.10
N GLN A 74 9.08 2.36 -5.49
CA GLN A 74 8.95 2.97 -4.17
C GLN A 74 7.84 2.30 -3.38
N LEU A 75 8.11 2.09 -2.09
CA LEU A 75 7.17 1.54 -1.13
C LEU A 75 7.23 2.38 0.14
N GLU A 76 6.08 2.89 0.55
CA GLU A 76 5.95 3.69 1.77
C GLU A 76 4.76 3.24 2.61
N ILE A 77 4.93 3.35 3.92
CA ILE A 77 3.86 3.17 4.89
C ILE A 77 3.71 4.44 5.70
N LEU A 78 2.52 5.03 5.63
CA LEU A 78 2.17 6.20 6.42
C LEU A 78 1.40 5.72 7.65
N VAL A 79 1.91 6.03 8.84
CA VAL A 79 1.26 5.72 10.11
C VAL A 79 0.87 7.02 10.77
N GLU A 80 -0.43 7.30 10.78
CA GLU A 80 -1.00 8.47 11.44
C GLU A 80 -1.50 8.07 12.83
N TYR A 81 -0.89 8.66 13.86
CA TYR A 81 -1.38 8.52 15.22
C TYR A 81 -2.39 9.63 15.48
N ALA A 82 -3.58 9.26 15.98
CA ALA A 82 -4.48 10.26 16.53
C ALA A 82 -3.77 10.99 17.67
N LEU A 83 -3.92 12.32 17.73
CA LEU A 83 -3.48 13.07 18.90
C LEU A 83 -4.18 12.50 20.14
N PRO A 84 -3.47 12.37 21.28
CA PRO A 84 -4.14 12.05 22.53
C PRO A 84 -5.23 13.10 22.76
N HIS A 85 -6.45 12.65 23.03
CA HIS A 85 -7.53 13.55 23.44
C HIS A 85 -7.01 14.36 24.62
N SER A 86 -6.97 15.68 24.46
CA SER A 86 -6.63 16.64 25.51
C SER A 86 -7.42 16.30 26.77
N GLY A 87 -6.75 15.72 27.76
CA GLY A 87 -7.38 15.14 28.95
C GLY A 87 -6.42 14.31 29.82
N TYR A 88 -5.28 13.89 29.28
CA TYR A 88 -4.22 13.26 30.08
C TYR A 88 -3.31 14.32 30.73
N THR A 89 -3.57 14.65 31.99
CA THR A 89 -2.56 15.25 32.87
C THR A 89 -1.67 14.11 33.39
N ARG A 90 -0.35 14.20 33.18
CA ARG A 90 0.60 13.24 33.77
C ARG A 90 0.53 13.33 35.30
N PRO A 91 0.44 12.21 36.03
CA PRO A 91 0.41 12.19 37.50
C PRO A 91 1.77 12.55 38.15
N GLU A 92 2.80 12.81 37.35
CA GLU A 92 4.16 13.12 37.79
C GLU A 92 4.36 14.61 38.15
N MET A 93 3.30 15.42 38.12
CA MET A 93 3.28 16.84 38.49
C MET A 93 2.28 17.12 39.63
N LEU A 94 2.24 16.25 40.65
CA LEU A 94 1.61 16.48 41.95
C LEU A 94 2.56 16.06 43.07
#